data_AF-A0A2T7EMJ0-F1
#
_entry.id   AF-A0A2T7EMJ0-F1
#
_cell.length_a   1.000
_cell.length_b   1.000
_cell.length_c   1.000
_cell.angle_alpha   90.00
_cell.angle_beta   90.00
_cell.angle_gamma   90.00
#
_symmetry.space_group_name_H-M   'P 1'
#
loop_
_entity.id
_entity.type
_entity.pdbx_description
1 polymer ?
#
loop_
_entity_poly.entity_id
_entity_poly.type
_entity_poly.pdbx_seq_one_letter_code
_entity_poly.pdbx_strand_id
1 'polypeptide(L)'
;MASVHEARTGGGGDAGGRKSRRPRRVLVFPLPFQGHINPMLQLADTLHARGLAVTVLHTHFNALDPARRPEFRFVPVPDGVPAGVAASGDAIDILHAMNAGMEAEESAALRGVLESVLADEEKTPAACIVFDANLLAVPRAAAAVGLKTVVLRTASAACFGCFMAYPMLHQKGYLPPQESKMYMPVKELPPLRVRDLFYSSWSDQEKMRNLLARAMEAVNNSSGLVINTFDALEPAELERIRDELRIPMVLAPGPLHKLSSKNTASSLLDEDCDCIKWLDKQPPKSVLYVSFGSLASLDPNEFLEVAWGLATSGHPFLWVVRPDSVRGLDGPGFPNGFEAAVEGRGKVIRWAPQQEVLAHRAVGGFWTHNGWNSTLESISEGVPMICRPQFADQMMNTRYVEKTWGVGFELEGELERGKIEKAIRKLMEEREGAEMRERAMELKMKVADCLKPGGSSEIAIDKLVRHILSL
;
A
#
# COMPACT_ATOMS: atom_id res chain seq x y z
N MET A 1 -68.16 -47.05 -25.63
CA MET A 1 -68.62 -46.82 -24.24
C MET A 1 -67.78 -45.65 -23.72
N ALA A 2 -68.34 -44.44 -23.72
CA ALA A 2 -68.92 -43.79 -22.52
C ALA A 2 -67.83 -43.57 -21.44
N SER A 3 -67.34 -42.34 -21.24
CA SER A 3 -67.81 -41.37 -20.21
C SER A 3 -67.44 -41.83 -18.78
N VAL A 4 -66.91 -41.07 -17.81
CA VAL A 4 -66.85 -39.62 -17.55
C VAL A 4 -66.00 -39.41 -16.27
N HIS A 5 -65.46 -38.19 -16.12
CA HIS A 5 -64.99 -37.43 -14.95
C HIS A 5 -64.85 -38.06 -13.55
N GLU A 6 -63.77 -37.70 -12.85
CA GLU A 6 -63.83 -36.62 -11.84
C GLU A 6 -62.45 -36.00 -11.55
N ALA A 7 -62.47 -34.68 -11.34
CA ALA A 7 -61.34 -33.81 -11.11
C ALA A 7 -61.09 -33.60 -9.62
N ARG A 8 -59.84 -33.28 -9.24
CA ARG A 8 -59.58 -32.33 -8.14
C ARG A 8 -58.29 -31.56 -8.35
N THR A 9 -58.49 -30.26 -8.44
CA THR A 9 -57.56 -29.14 -8.52
C THR A 9 -56.67 -28.99 -7.28
N GLY A 10 -55.45 -28.49 -7.44
CA GLY A 10 -54.67 -27.97 -6.32
C GLY A 10 -53.28 -27.46 -6.68
N GLY A 11 -53.15 -26.13 -6.83
CA GLY A 11 -51.93 -25.40 -6.49
C GLY A 11 -50.95 -25.09 -7.62
N GLY A 12 -51.22 -24.01 -8.35
CA GLY A 12 -50.19 -23.31 -9.11
C GLY A 12 -49.12 -22.75 -8.17
N GLY A 13 -47.92 -23.30 -8.24
CA GLY A 13 -46.73 -22.71 -7.66
C GLY A 13 -46.20 -21.65 -8.61
N ASP A 14 -46.39 -20.40 -8.23
CA ASP A 14 -45.84 -19.19 -8.83
C ASP A 14 -44.33 -19.36 -9.05
N ALA A 15 -43.94 -19.55 -10.32
CA ALA A 15 -42.55 -19.49 -10.75
C ALA A 15 -42.13 -18.01 -10.74
N GLY A 16 -41.95 -17.48 -9.52
CA GLY A 16 -41.37 -16.17 -9.28
C GLY A 16 -39.95 -16.17 -9.85
N GLY A 17 -39.82 -15.68 -11.08
CA GLY A 17 -38.53 -15.41 -11.69
C GLY A 17 -37.71 -14.57 -10.72
N ARG A 18 -36.61 -15.12 -10.22
CA ARG A 18 -35.55 -14.33 -9.60
C ARG A 18 -35.10 -13.31 -10.65
N LYS A 19 -35.68 -12.11 -10.62
CA LYS A 19 -35.09 -10.94 -11.27
C LYS A 19 -33.66 -10.90 -10.74
N SER A 20 -32.69 -11.19 -11.60
CA SER A 20 -31.27 -10.99 -11.34
C SER A 20 -31.13 -9.56 -10.82
N ARG A 21 -30.99 -9.38 -9.49
CA ARG A 21 -30.76 -8.07 -8.90
C ARG A 21 -29.43 -7.61 -9.46
N ARG A 22 -29.48 -6.56 -10.29
CA ARG A 22 -28.30 -5.87 -10.80
C ARG A 22 -27.31 -5.63 -9.64
N PRO A 23 -26.02 -6.02 -9.76
CA PRO A 23 -25.06 -5.93 -8.66
C PRO A 23 -24.90 -4.47 -8.22
N ARG A 24 -24.90 -4.18 -6.91
CA ARG A 24 -24.62 -2.82 -6.44
C ARG A 24 -23.22 -2.39 -6.87
N ARG A 25 -23.05 -1.10 -7.16
CA ARG A 25 -21.78 -0.56 -7.64
C ARG A 25 -21.04 0.15 -6.52
N VAL A 26 -19.72 0.02 -6.51
CA VAL A 26 -18.81 0.80 -5.69
C VAL A 26 -17.88 1.59 -6.60
N LEU A 27 -17.72 2.88 -6.31
CA LEU A 27 -16.67 3.68 -6.95
C LEU A 27 -15.39 3.52 -6.13
N VAL A 28 -14.23 3.39 -6.77
CA VAL A 28 -12.94 3.38 -6.11
C VAL A 28 -12.05 4.48 -6.69
N PHE A 29 -11.34 5.23 -5.86
CA PHE A 29 -10.47 6.32 -6.32
C PHE A 29 -9.10 6.27 -5.62
N PRO A 30 -8.09 5.61 -6.24
CA PRO A 30 -6.73 5.61 -5.72
C PRO A 30 -6.05 6.96 -5.87
N LEU A 31 -5.15 7.27 -4.94
CA LEU A 31 -4.11 8.26 -5.17
C LEU A 31 -3.12 7.73 -6.22
N PRO A 32 -2.66 8.52 -7.21
CA PRO A 32 -1.94 8.01 -8.39
C PRO A 32 -0.43 7.79 -8.16
N PHE A 33 -0.11 7.11 -7.05
CA PHE A 33 1.23 6.59 -6.77
C PHE A 33 1.14 5.07 -6.62
N GLN A 34 2.17 4.34 -7.06
CA GLN A 34 2.19 2.88 -7.08
C GLN A 34 1.74 2.25 -5.74
N GLY A 35 2.26 2.76 -4.63
CA GLY A 35 1.95 2.28 -3.28
C GLY A 35 0.50 2.52 -2.83
N HIS A 36 -0.27 3.34 -3.55
CA HIS A 36 -1.67 3.63 -3.28
C HIS A 36 -2.60 2.95 -4.30
N ILE A 37 -2.20 2.92 -5.57
CA ILE A 37 -2.89 2.21 -6.65
C ILE A 37 -3.02 0.71 -6.32
N ASN A 38 -1.91 0.07 -5.93
CA ASN A 38 -1.87 -1.37 -5.64
C ASN A 38 -2.94 -1.80 -4.61
N PRO A 39 -2.94 -1.29 -3.37
CA PRO A 39 -3.91 -1.71 -2.36
C PRO A 39 -5.36 -1.35 -2.74
N MET A 40 -5.59 -0.23 -3.45
CA MET A 40 -6.94 0.13 -3.89
C MET A 40 -7.47 -0.86 -4.94
N LEU A 41 -6.66 -1.24 -5.93
CA LEU A 41 -7.06 -2.21 -6.94
C LEU A 41 -7.20 -3.62 -6.34
N GLN A 42 -6.37 -3.99 -5.38
CA GLN A 42 -6.50 -5.27 -4.63
C GLN A 42 -7.79 -5.32 -3.80
N LEU A 43 -8.18 -4.20 -3.18
CA LEU A 43 -9.48 -4.08 -2.53
C LEU A 43 -10.62 -4.18 -3.54
N ALA A 44 -10.49 -3.52 -4.69
CA ALA A 44 -11.47 -3.58 -5.77
C ALA A 44 -11.67 -5.00 -6.31
N ASP A 45 -10.58 -5.77 -6.50
CA ASP A 45 -10.61 -7.20 -6.84
C ASP A 45 -11.45 -7.98 -5.83
N THR A 46 -11.18 -7.75 -4.55
CA THR A 46 -11.82 -8.46 -3.45
C THR A 46 -13.32 -8.14 -3.37
N LEU A 47 -13.69 -6.86 -3.53
CA LEU A 47 -15.09 -6.42 -3.58
C LEU A 47 -15.82 -6.96 -4.81
N HIS A 48 -15.16 -6.98 -5.96
CA HIS A 48 -15.71 -7.54 -7.19
C HIS A 48 -15.98 -9.04 -7.07
N ALA A 49 -15.05 -9.79 -6.48
CA ALA A 49 -15.22 -11.22 -6.19
C ALA A 49 -16.40 -11.50 -5.24
N ARG A 50 -16.85 -10.51 -4.45
CA ARG A 50 -18.07 -10.57 -3.61
C ARG A 50 -19.34 -10.07 -4.32
N GLY A 51 -19.29 -9.90 -5.63
CA GLY A 51 -20.45 -9.59 -6.47
C GLY A 51 -20.79 -8.11 -6.59
N LEU A 52 -19.88 -7.20 -6.20
CA LEU A 52 -20.03 -5.77 -6.48
C LEU A 52 -19.54 -5.43 -7.89
N ALA A 53 -20.24 -4.51 -8.56
CA ALA A 53 -19.68 -3.85 -9.74
C ALA A 53 -18.69 -2.76 -9.29
N VAL A 54 -17.57 -2.60 -10.00
CA VAL A 54 -16.55 -1.61 -9.66
C VAL A 54 -16.42 -0.57 -10.76
N THR A 55 -16.32 0.69 -10.37
CA THR A 55 -15.88 1.77 -11.24
C THR A 55 -14.66 2.44 -10.63
N VAL A 56 -13.54 2.39 -11.35
CA VAL A 56 -12.28 3.01 -10.96
C VAL A 56 -12.26 4.44 -11.50
N LEU A 57 -12.25 5.42 -10.61
CA LEU A 57 -11.87 6.78 -10.94
C LEU A 57 -10.35 6.86 -10.97
N HIS A 58 -9.76 7.55 -11.92
CA HIS A 58 -8.31 7.75 -11.97
C HIS A 58 -7.96 9.15 -12.46
N THR A 59 -6.83 9.67 -12.03
CA THR A 59 -6.29 10.96 -12.49
C THR A 59 -5.65 10.82 -13.88
N HIS A 60 -5.29 11.95 -14.50
CA HIS A 60 -4.47 11.96 -15.72
C HIS A 60 -2.99 11.76 -15.39
N PHE A 61 -2.54 12.33 -14.26
CA PHE A 61 -1.24 12.02 -13.69
C PHE A 61 -1.16 10.54 -13.32
N ASN A 62 -0.19 9.80 -13.87
CA ASN A 62 -0.07 8.33 -13.77
C ASN A 62 -1.39 7.59 -14.06
N ALA A 63 -2.06 7.94 -15.17
CA ALA A 63 -3.29 7.30 -15.59
C ALA A 63 -3.15 5.78 -15.70
N LEU A 64 -4.16 5.06 -15.22
CA LEU A 64 -4.23 3.61 -15.31
C LEU A 64 -4.65 3.20 -16.73
N ASP A 65 -4.08 2.10 -17.23
CA ASP A 65 -4.53 1.48 -18.48
C ASP A 65 -5.77 0.60 -18.24
N PRO A 66 -6.96 0.99 -18.74
CA PRO A 66 -8.18 0.21 -18.57
C PRO A 66 -8.09 -1.18 -19.21
N ALA A 67 -7.25 -1.36 -20.25
CA ALA A 67 -7.12 -2.62 -20.96
C ALA A 67 -6.55 -3.74 -20.08
N ARG A 68 -5.81 -3.40 -19.02
CA ARG A 68 -5.27 -4.37 -18.06
C ARG A 68 -6.33 -4.93 -17.12
N ARG A 69 -7.49 -4.27 -17.01
CA ARG A 69 -8.57 -4.58 -16.04
C ARG A 69 -9.96 -4.47 -16.68
N PRO A 70 -10.26 -5.21 -17.77
CA PRO A 70 -11.49 -5.06 -18.54
C PRO A 70 -12.77 -5.36 -17.74
N GLU A 71 -12.67 -6.04 -16.60
CA GLU A 71 -13.79 -6.27 -15.69
C GLU A 71 -14.31 -5.00 -14.98
N PHE A 72 -13.52 -3.93 -14.95
CA PHE A 72 -13.88 -2.67 -14.31
C PHE A 72 -14.19 -1.59 -15.33
N ARG A 73 -15.05 -0.65 -14.95
CA ARG A 73 -15.19 0.61 -15.67
C ARG A 73 -14.13 1.59 -15.18
N PHE A 74 -13.45 2.26 -16.10
CA PHE A 74 -12.53 3.35 -15.78
C PHE A 74 -13.15 4.69 -16.16
N VAL A 75 -12.97 5.70 -15.31
CA VAL A 75 -13.43 7.07 -15.55
C VAL A 75 -12.31 8.04 -15.20
N PRO A 76 -11.80 8.82 -16.16
CA PRO A 76 -10.78 9.81 -15.90
C PRO A 76 -11.35 10.99 -15.11
N VAL A 77 -10.54 11.53 -14.19
CA VAL A 77 -10.82 12.71 -13.38
C VAL A 77 -9.75 13.75 -13.70
N PRO A 78 -10.13 14.98 -14.13
CA PRO A 78 -9.20 16.09 -14.21
C PRO A 78 -8.61 16.40 -12.83
N ASP A 79 -7.31 16.19 -12.68
CA ASP A 79 -6.58 16.39 -11.43
C ASP A 79 -6.09 17.83 -11.23
N GLY A 80 -5.99 18.61 -12.31
CA GLY A 80 -5.54 20.00 -12.29
C GLY A 80 -4.05 20.18 -11.93
N VAL A 81 -3.25 19.11 -11.98
CA VAL A 81 -1.81 19.18 -11.67
C VAL A 81 -1.07 19.91 -12.80
N PRO A 82 -0.41 21.05 -12.54
CA PRO A 82 0.37 21.74 -13.57
C PRO A 82 1.54 20.88 -14.06
N ALA A 83 1.85 20.92 -15.36
CA ALA A 83 2.93 20.11 -15.95
C ALA A 83 4.29 20.32 -15.27
N GLY A 84 4.61 21.56 -14.85
CA GLY A 84 5.85 21.85 -14.12
C GLY A 84 5.90 21.24 -12.72
N VAL A 85 4.75 21.10 -12.04
CA VAL A 85 4.66 20.41 -10.73
C VAL A 85 4.73 18.90 -10.93
N ALA A 86 4.05 18.37 -11.95
CA ALA A 86 4.17 16.94 -12.29
C ALA A 86 5.61 16.54 -12.62
N ALA A 87 6.35 17.39 -13.31
CA ALA A 87 7.75 17.17 -13.68
C ALA A 87 8.73 17.28 -12.51
N SER A 88 8.35 17.88 -11.37
CA SER A 88 9.24 17.96 -10.20
C SER A 88 9.44 16.60 -9.52
N GLY A 89 8.47 15.69 -9.67
CA GLY A 89 8.45 14.42 -8.96
C GLY A 89 8.20 14.53 -7.45
N ASP A 90 8.02 15.74 -6.91
CA ASP A 90 7.73 15.93 -5.49
C ASP A 90 6.29 15.52 -5.18
N ALA A 91 6.16 14.39 -4.48
CA ALA A 91 4.86 13.80 -4.18
C ALA A 91 3.96 14.72 -3.33
N ILE A 92 4.54 15.58 -2.48
CA ILE A 92 3.79 16.49 -1.62
C ILE A 92 3.25 17.66 -2.45
N ASP A 93 4.08 18.27 -3.29
CA ASP A 93 3.64 19.37 -4.17
C ASP A 93 2.60 18.89 -5.18
N ILE A 94 2.79 17.71 -5.77
CA ILE A 94 1.79 17.07 -6.66
C ILE A 94 0.48 16.86 -5.91
N LEU A 95 0.53 16.33 -4.68
CA LEU A 95 -0.67 16.09 -3.87
C LEU A 95 -1.42 17.39 -3.54
N HIS A 96 -0.69 18.47 -3.21
CA HIS A 96 -1.29 19.77 -2.94
C HIS A 96 -1.93 20.37 -4.19
N ALA A 97 -1.21 20.38 -5.31
CA ALA A 97 -1.70 20.90 -6.58
C ALA A 97 -2.94 20.13 -7.06
N MET A 98 -2.92 18.80 -6.90
CA MET A 98 -4.03 17.91 -7.25
C MET A 98 -5.29 18.20 -6.44
N ASN A 99 -5.17 18.29 -5.11
CA ASN A 99 -6.31 18.60 -4.27
C ASN A 99 -6.86 20.01 -4.56
N ALA A 100 -5.98 21.00 -4.74
CA ALA A 100 -6.40 22.35 -5.11
C ALA A 100 -7.10 22.38 -6.48
N GLY A 101 -6.56 21.66 -7.47
CA GLY A 101 -7.15 21.54 -8.81
C GLY A 101 -8.54 20.91 -8.80
N MET A 102 -8.72 19.82 -8.06
CA MET A 102 -10.02 19.14 -7.92
C MET A 102 -11.05 19.96 -7.11
N GLU A 103 -10.61 20.84 -6.21
CA GLU A 103 -11.47 21.70 -5.37
C GLU A 103 -11.81 23.05 -6.01
N ALA A 104 -11.08 23.48 -7.04
CA ALA A 104 -11.29 24.77 -7.69
C ALA A 104 -12.73 24.88 -8.22
N GLU A 105 -13.46 25.89 -7.75
CA GLU A 105 -14.89 26.11 -8.05
C GLU A 105 -15.14 26.27 -9.56
N GLU A 106 -14.20 26.89 -10.26
CA GLU A 106 -14.24 27.08 -11.72
C GLU A 106 -14.15 25.75 -12.50
N SER A 107 -13.49 24.73 -11.93
CA SER A 107 -13.37 23.42 -12.57
C SER A 107 -14.57 22.54 -12.31
N ALA A 108 -15.09 22.58 -11.07
CA ALA A 108 -16.04 21.62 -10.50
C ALA A 108 -15.74 20.16 -10.91
N ALA A 109 -14.50 19.81 -11.22
CA ALA A 109 -14.20 18.71 -12.13
C ALA A 109 -14.54 17.36 -11.51
N LEU A 110 -14.12 17.15 -10.26
CA LEU A 110 -14.45 15.93 -9.53
C LEU A 110 -15.96 15.81 -9.28
N ARG A 111 -16.61 16.91 -8.90
CA ARG A 111 -18.07 16.94 -8.68
C ARG A 111 -18.83 16.59 -9.97
N GLY A 112 -18.50 17.23 -11.09
CA GLY A 112 -19.13 16.97 -12.39
C GLY A 112 -18.91 15.54 -12.87
N VAL A 113 -17.72 14.96 -12.62
CA VAL A 113 -17.47 13.54 -12.89
C VAL A 113 -18.37 12.65 -12.01
N LEU A 114 -18.50 12.93 -10.71
CA LEU A 114 -19.40 12.18 -9.84
C LEU A 114 -20.86 12.31 -10.27
N GLU A 115 -21.34 13.52 -10.60
CA GLU A 115 -22.70 13.75 -11.13
C GLU A 115 -22.94 12.92 -12.40
N SER A 116 -22.01 12.94 -13.36
CA SER A 116 -22.09 12.16 -14.59
C SER A 116 -22.12 10.65 -14.32
N VAL A 117 -21.24 10.16 -13.44
CA VAL A 117 -21.14 8.73 -13.11
C VAL A 117 -22.37 8.22 -12.36
N LEU A 118 -23.02 9.08 -11.57
CA LEU A 118 -24.24 8.76 -10.81
C LEU A 118 -25.51 8.87 -11.65
N ALA A 119 -25.55 9.78 -12.64
CA ALA A 119 -26.68 9.97 -13.55
C ALA A 119 -26.80 8.87 -14.64
N ASP A 120 -25.78 8.01 -14.78
CA ASP A 120 -25.78 6.93 -15.76
C ASP A 120 -26.78 5.81 -15.37
N GLU A 121 -28.03 5.96 -15.80
CA GLU A 121 -29.15 5.04 -15.53
C GLU A 121 -28.97 3.64 -16.14
N GLU A 122 -28.10 3.50 -17.13
CA GLU A 122 -27.77 2.18 -17.67
C GLU A 122 -27.00 1.33 -16.66
N LYS A 123 -26.35 1.97 -15.69
CA LYS A 123 -25.56 1.31 -14.65
C LYS A 123 -26.36 1.10 -13.37
N THR A 124 -25.77 0.27 -12.51
CA THR A 124 -26.33 0.01 -11.21
C THR A 124 -26.02 1.18 -10.27
N PRO A 125 -26.91 1.50 -9.31
CA PRO A 125 -26.68 2.60 -8.38
C PRO A 125 -25.37 2.41 -7.62
N ALA A 126 -24.57 3.47 -7.54
CA ALA A 126 -23.37 3.47 -6.72
C ALA A 126 -23.77 3.63 -5.25
N ALA A 127 -23.32 2.71 -4.40
CA ALA A 127 -23.61 2.76 -2.96
C ALA A 127 -22.70 3.74 -2.23
N CYS A 128 -21.42 3.78 -2.60
CA CYS A 128 -20.44 4.68 -2.03
C CYS A 128 -19.23 4.85 -2.96
N ILE A 129 -18.35 5.76 -2.59
CA ILE A 129 -16.98 5.86 -3.09
C ILE A 129 -15.99 5.44 -1.99
N VAL A 130 -15.12 4.48 -2.32
CA VAL A 130 -13.93 4.15 -1.53
C VAL A 130 -12.77 4.96 -2.08
N PHE A 131 -12.15 5.80 -1.27
CA PHE A 131 -11.09 6.70 -1.74
C PHE A 131 -9.88 6.68 -0.82
N ASP A 132 -8.72 7.02 -1.37
CA ASP A 132 -7.49 7.17 -0.59
C ASP A 132 -7.59 8.38 0.36
N ALA A 133 -7.15 8.21 1.61
CA ALA A 133 -7.24 9.26 2.63
C ALA A 133 -6.52 10.59 2.26
N ASN A 134 -5.59 10.57 1.31
CA ASN A 134 -4.87 11.76 0.86
C ASN A 134 -5.62 12.53 -0.25
N LEU A 135 -6.70 11.99 -0.84
CA LEU A 135 -7.56 12.69 -1.80
C LEU A 135 -8.60 13.56 -1.07
N LEU A 136 -8.12 14.64 -0.46
CA LEU A 136 -8.87 15.58 0.38
C LEU A 136 -10.02 16.30 -0.33
N ALA A 137 -10.02 16.37 -1.66
CA ALA A 137 -11.11 16.92 -2.46
C ALA A 137 -12.37 16.02 -2.49
N VAL A 138 -12.20 14.70 -2.30
CA VAL A 138 -13.27 13.70 -2.48
C VAL A 138 -14.43 13.88 -1.49
N PRO A 139 -14.21 14.08 -0.18
CA PRO A 139 -15.31 14.24 0.78
C PRO A 139 -16.28 15.36 0.41
N ARG A 140 -15.76 16.54 0.01
CA ARG A 140 -16.60 17.69 -0.36
C ARG A 140 -17.39 17.43 -1.64
N ALA A 141 -16.74 16.85 -2.66
CA ALA A 141 -17.41 16.51 -3.92
C ALA A 141 -18.48 15.42 -3.72
N ALA A 142 -18.20 14.38 -2.94
CA ALA A 142 -19.14 13.31 -2.64
C ALA A 142 -20.34 13.81 -1.84
N ALA A 143 -20.13 14.67 -0.84
CA ALA A 143 -21.21 15.27 -0.07
C ALA A 143 -22.15 16.13 -0.94
N ALA A 144 -21.60 16.89 -1.90
CA ALA A 144 -22.39 17.74 -2.80
C ALA A 144 -23.37 16.94 -3.70
N VAL A 145 -23.08 15.67 -3.95
CA VAL A 145 -23.92 14.76 -4.76
C VAL A 145 -24.64 13.70 -3.91
N GLY A 146 -24.56 13.79 -2.57
CA GLY A 146 -25.19 12.85 -1.65
C GLY A 146 -24.56 11.45 -1.63
N LEU A 147 -23.34 11.26 -2.15
CA LEU A 147 -22.65 9.97 -2.20
C LEU A 147 -21.92 9.69 -0.89
N LYS A 148 -22.13 8.50 -0.31
CA LYS A 148 -21.43 8.06 0.89
C LYS A 148 -19.96 7.76 0.61
N THR A 149 -19.11 7.97 1.61
CA THR A 149 -17.67 7.79 1.49
C THR A 149 -17.16 6.71 2.43
N VAL A 150 -16.17 5.93 1.98
CA VAL A 150 -15.38 5.01 2.80
C VAL A 150 -13.92 5.31 2.52
N VAL A 151 -13.10 5.44 3.56
CA VAL A 151 -11.67 5.76 3.41
C VAL A 151 -10.86 4.48 3.36
N LEU A 152 -9.90 4.40 2.42
CA LEU A 152 -8.81 3.45 2.46
C LEU A 152 -7.53 4.14 2.96
N ARG A 153 -6.93 3.60 4.02
CA ARG A 153 -5.53 3.87 4.39
C ARG A 153 -4.61 2.77 3.90
N THR A 154 -3.60 3.20 3.17
CA THR A 154 -2.59 2.38 2.52
C THR A 154 -1.28 2.30 3.32
N ALA A 155 -1.24 2.92 4.51
CA ALA A 155 -0.17 2.77 5.49
C ALA A 155 -0.62 1.90 6.68
N SER A 156 0.32 1.60 7.58
CA SER A 156 0.10 0.82 8.81
C SER A 156 -0.90 1.46 9.77
N ALA A 157 -1.49 0.65 10.66
CA ALA A 157 -2.30 1.18 11.76
C ALA A 157 -1.45 2.04 12.71
N ALA A 158 -0.20 1.65 12.96
CA ALA A 158 0.77 2.45 13.72
C ALA A 158 0.94 3.86 13.14
N CYS A 159 1.16 3.96 11.83
CA CYS A 159 1.28 5.23 11.12
C CYS A 159 0.01 6.07 11.26
N PHE A 160 -1.16 5.45 11.09
CA PHE A 160 -2.43 6.15 11.25
C PHE A 160 -2.65 6.63 12.71
N GLY A 161 -2.28 5.84 13.71
CA GLY A 161 -2.30 6.25 15.12
C GLY A 161 -1.40 7.45 15.41
N CYS A 162 -0.26 7.56 14.72
CA CYS A 162 0.57 8.76 14.76
C CYS A 162 -0.12 10.00 14.17
N PHE A 163 -0.92 9.84 13.10
CA PHE A 163 -1.68 10.94 12.51
C PHE A 163 -2.76 11.44 13.47
N MET A 164 -3.46 10.52 14.13
CA MET A 164 -4.43 10.86 15.19
C MET A 164 -3.78 11.61 16.34
N ALA A 165 -2.56 11.21 16.71
CA ALA A 165 -1.80 11.82 17.79
C ALA A 165 -1.07 13.11 17.38
N TYR A 166 -1.11 13.52 16.11
CA TYR A 166 -0.27 14.61 15.57
C TYR A 166 -0.43 15.96 16.32
N PRO A 167 -1.66 16.39 16.71
CA PRO A 167 -1.83 17.59 17.54
C PRO A 167 -1.16 17.46 18.91
N MET A 168 -1.27 16.29 19.55
CA MET A 168 -0.63 16.01 20.84
C MET A 168 0.89 16.00 20.72
N LEU A 169 1.44 15.46 19.63
CA LEU A 169 2.88 15.45 19.38
C LEU A 169 3.47 16.87 19.31
N HIS A 170 2.73 17.82 18.76
CA HIS A 170 3.09 19.25 18.77
C HIS A 170 2.95 19.86 20.16
N GLN A 171 1.81 19.61 20.83
CA GLN A 171 1.55 20.15 22.17
C GLN A 171 2.62 19.73 23.19
N LYS A 172 3.13 18.50 23.10
CA LYS A 172 4.18 17.97 23.97
C LYS A 172 5.60 18.27 23.49
N GLY A 173 5.76 18.96 22.37
CA GLY A 173 7.07 19.38 21.85
C GLY A 173 7.92 18.24 21.29
N TYR A 174 7.30 17.15 20.83
CA TYR A 174 7.98 16.13 20.03
C TYR A 174 8.16 16.58 18.57
N LEU A 175 7.20 17.37 18.06
CA LEU A 175 7.24 17.95 16.72
C LEU A 175 7.26 19.49 16.76
N PRO A 176 8.03 20.16 15.88
CA PRO A 176 9.06 19.56 15.02
C PRO A 176 10.21 18.96 15.84
N PRO A 177 10.88 17.91 15.35
CA PRO A 177 11.89 17.21 16.11
C PRO A 177 13.14 18.08 16.29
N GLN A 178 13.71 18.05 17.49
CA GLN A 178 15.00 18.66 17.81
C GLN A 178 16.09 17.60 17.70
N GLU A 179 17.24 17.94 17.10
CA GLU A 179 18.34 17.00 16.89
C GLU A 179 18.79 16.29 18.18
N SER A 180 18.92 17.06 19.27
CA SER A 180 19.29 16.54 20.60
C SER A 180 18.26 15.60 21.23
N LYS A 181 17.04 15.53 20.67
CA LYS A 181 15.92 14.72 21.18
C LYS A 181 15.51 13.59 20.25
N MET A 182 16.17 13.41 19.10
CA MET A 182 15.82 12.41 18.08
C MET A 182 15.65 10.99 18.63
N TYR A 183 16.45 10.62 19.63
CA TYR A 183 16.44 9.29 20.24
C TYR A 183 15.55 9.17 21.47
N MET A 184 14.89 10.25 21.90
CA MET A 184 13.97 10.22 23.04
C MET A 184 12.74 9.36 22.69
N PRO A 185 12.29 8.49 23.63
CA PRO A 185 11.07 7.72 23.43
C PRO A 185 9.84 8.63 23.45
N VAL A 186 8.89 8.35 22.55
CA VAL A 186 7.56 8.96 22.53
C VAL A 186 6.65 8.09 23.39
N LYS A 187 6.49 8.47 24.66
CA LYS A 187 5.84 7.62 25.68
C LYS A 187 4.40 7.26 25.35
N GLU A 188 3.72 8.12 24.61
CA GLU A 188 2.33 7.99 24.20
C GLU A 188 2.15 7.06 22.98
N LEU A 189 3.23 6.76 22.26
CA LEU A 189 3.25 5.93 21.05
C LEU A 189 4.44 4.96 21.10
N PRO A 190 4.54 4.05 22.09
CA PRO A 190 5.57 3.03 22.05
C PRO A 190 5.40 2.14 20.81
N PRO A 191 6.49 1.65 20.19
CA PRO A 191 7.90 1.74 20.60
C PRO A 191 8.66 2.95 20.00
N LEU A 192 7.95 3.98 19.52
CA LEU A 192 8.53 5.06 18.72
C LEU A 192 9.46 5.96 19.51
N ARG A 193 10.46 6.48 18.80
CA ARG A 193 11.29 7.63 19.20
C ARG A 193 10.91 8.84 18.35
N VAL A 194 11.37 10.02 18.75
CA VAL A 194 11.12 11.27 18.02
C VAL A 194 11.54 11.19 16.55
N ARG A 195 12.68 10.56 16.23
CA ARG A 195 13.14 10.37 14.85
C ARG A 195 12.26 9.42 14.02
N ASP A 196 11.49 8.57 14.68
CA ASP A 196 10.65 7.57 14.01
C ASP A 196 9.28 8.16 13.64
N LEU A 197 8.96 9.39 14.09
CA LEU A 197 7.69 10.07 13.84
C LEU A 197 7.57 10.49 12.37
N PHE A 198 6.33 10.61 11.92
CA PHE A 198 6.03 11.16 10.60
C PHE A 198 6.30 12.67 10.59
N TYR A 199 7.43 13.07 10.03
CA TYR A 199 7.75 14.47 9.75
C TYR A 199 8.54 14.54 8.44
N SER A 200 8.51 15.70 7.79
CA SER A 200 9.37 15.96 6.63
C SER A 200 10.28 17.13 6.98
N SER A 201 11.59 16.91 6.87
CA SER A 201 12.61 17.96 7.02
C SER A 201 12.62 18.95 5.84
N TRP A 202 11.95 18.59 4.74
CA TRP A 202 11.96 19.31 3.48
C TRP A 202 10.69 20.13 3.25
N SER A 203 9.60 19.83 3.97
CA SER A 203 8.33 20.52 3.85
C SER A 203 8.07 21.48 5.00
N ASP A 204 7.33 22.53 4.68
CA ASP A 204 6.71 23.41 5.68
C ASP A 204 5.85 22.59 6.67
N GLN A 205 6.19 22.69 7.96
CA GLN A 205 5.52 21.95 9.03
C GLN A 205 4.04 22.32 9.14
N GLU A 206 3.68 23.56 8.84
CA GLU A 206 2.30 24.02 8.85
C GLU A 206 1.49 23.36 7.72
N LYS A 207 2.08 23.25 6.51
CA LYS A 207 1.45 22.52 5.40
C LYS A 207 1.20 21.06 5.79
N MET A 208 2.19 20.39 6.38
CA MET A 208 2.05 19.00 6.82
C MET A 208 0.96 18.84 7.88
N ARG A 209 0.92 19.73 8.88
CA ARG A 209 -0.12 19.75 9.91
C ARG A 209 -1.51 19.93 9.30
N ASN A 210 -1.66 20.84 8.36
CA ASN A 210 -2.94 21.10 7.68
C ASN A 210 -3.36 19.90 6.82
N LEU A 211 -2.43 19.27 6.11
CA LEU A 211 -2.68 18.06 5.33
C LEU A 211 -3.22 16.93 6.21
N LEU A 212 -2.55 16.64 7.32
CA LEU A 212 -2.97 15.58 8.26
C LEU A 212 -4.30 15.91 8.95
N ALA A 213 -4.53 17.18 9.32
CA ALA A 213 -5.81 17.61 9.89
C ALA A 213 -6.99 17.36 8.93
N ARG A 214 -6.82 17.72 7.65
CA ARG A 214 -7.83 17.46 6.61
C ARG A 214 -8.03 15.97 6.34
N ALA A 215 -6.96 15.18 6.33
CA ALA A 215 -7.08 13.72 6.20
C ALA A 215 -7.86 13.11 7.37
N MET A 216 -7.63 13.59 8.59
CA MET A 216 -8.39 13.17 9.78
C MET A 216 -9.86 13.61 9.72
N GLU A 217 -10.14 14.82 9.24
CA GLU A 217 -11.50 15.29 8.99
C GLU A 217 -12.23 14.40 7.97
N ALA A 218 -11.55 14.04 6.87
CA ALA A 218 -12.09 13.14 5.86
C ALA A 218 -12.46 11.76 6.44
N VAL A 219 -11.62 11.23 7.33
CA VAL A 219 -11.91 9.97 8.04
C VAL A 219 -13.10 10.14 8.99
N ASN A 220 -13.10 11.18 9.84
CA ASN A 220 -14.15 11.40 10.85
C ASN A 220 -15.54 11.63 10.24
N ASN A 221 -15.60 12.13 9.01
CA ASN A 221 -16.85 12.35 8.28
C ASN A 221 -17.22 11.22 7.31
N SER A 222 -16.47 10.11 7.30
CA SER A 222 -16.72 8.96 6.44
C SER A 222 -17.68 7.95 7.06
N SER A 223 -18.27 7.09 6.22
CA SER A 223 -19.10 5.97 6.68
C SER A 223 -18.27 4.79 7.20
N GLY A 224 -16.98 4.75 6.88
CA GLY A 224 -16.08 3.74 7.43
C GLY A 224 -14.62 3.93 6.99
N LEU A 225 -13.72 3.32 7.75
CA LEU A 225 -12.28 3.28 7.50
C LEU A 225 -11.84 1.84 7.25
N VAL A 226 -11.09 1.64 6.18
CA VAL A 226 -10.40 0.41 5.84
C VAL A 226 -8.90 0.68 5.94
N ILE A 227 -8.18 -0.11 6.71
CA ILE A 227 -6.72 -0.03 6.82
C ILE A 227 -6.14 -1.32 6.24
N ASN A 228 -5.19 -1.22 5.30
CA ASN A 228 -4.52 -2.40 4.74
C ASN A 228 -3.55 -3.00 5.77
N THR A 229 -4.08 -3.69 6.78
CA THR A 229 -3.34 -4.43 7.82
C THR A 229 -4.27 -5.50 8.40
N PHE A 230 -3.83 -6.29 9.38
CA PHE A 230 -4.67 -7.32 10.02
C PHE A 230 -4.51 -7.33 11.54
N ASP A 231 -5.57 -7.76 12.24
CA ASP A 231 -5.66 -7.72 13.70
C ASP A 231 -4.47 -8.37 14.42
N ALA A 232 -3.96 -9.49 13.90
CA ALA A 232 -2.86 -10.21 14.55
C ALA A 232 -1.47 -9.57 14.37
N LEU A 233 -1.34 -8.53 13.52
CA LEU A 233 -0.09 -7.80 13.27
C LEU A 233 0.02 -6.53 14.14
N GLU A 234 -1.07 -5.79 14.25
CA GLU A 234 -1.15 -4.47 14.93
C GLU A 234 -2.36 -4.39 15.90
N PRO A 235 -2.50 -5.34 16.85
CA PRO A 235 -3.72 -5.43 17.67
C PRO A 235 -3.95 -4.20 18.54
N ALA A 236 -2.90 -3.70 19.21
CA ALA A 236 -3.00 -2.57 20.12
C ALA A 236 -3.31 -1.26 19.38
N GLU A 237 -2.70 -1.06 18.22
CA GLU A 237 -2.94 0.10 17.36
C GLU A 237 -4.38 0.08 16.82
N LEU A 238 -4.86 -1.06 16.35
CA LEU A 238 -6.22 -1.20 15.84
C LEU A 238 -7.28 -1.04 16.93
N GLU A 239 -7.05 -1.57 18.13
CA GLU A 239 -7.93 -1.37 19.30
C GLU A 239 -8.02 0.13 19.63
N ARG A 240 -6.89 0.80 19.76
CA ARG A 240 -6.85 2.24 20.03
C ARG A 240 -7.57 3.06 18.96
N ILE A 241 -7.36 2.75 17.67
CA ILE A 241 -8.03 3.45 16.57
C ILE A 241 -9.55 3.28 16.66
N ARG A 242 -10.02 2.07 16.97
CA ARG A 242 -11.46 1.77 17.12
C ARG A 242 -12.08 2.51 18.30
N ASP A 243 -11.33 2.70 19.38
CA ASP A 243 -11.80 3.39 20.59
C ASP A 243 -11.82 4.92 20.42
N GLU A 244 -10.80 5.48 19.76
CA GLU A 244 -10.64 6.92 19.58
C GLU A 244 -11.49 7.48 18.42
N LEU A 245 -11.68 6.72 17.33
CA LEU A 245 -12.49 7.16 16.19
C LEU A 245 -13.99 6.96 16.44
N ARG A 246 -14.75 8.03 16.19
CA ARG A 246 -16.22 8.03 16.31
C ARG A 246 -16.89 7.84 14.94
N ILE A 247 -16.48 6.81 14.21
CA ILE A 247 -17.04 6.50 12.89
C ILE A 247 -17.76 5.15 12.91
N PRO A 248 -18.70 4.90 11.98
CA PRO A 248 -19.55 3.71 12.05
C PRO A 248 -18.79 2.38 11.95
N MET A 249 -17.61 2.37 11.33
CA MET A 249 -16.88 1.15 11.03
C MET A 249 -15.38 1.39 10.84
N VAL A 250 -14.54 0.60 11.51
CA VAL A 250 -13.09 0.51 11.27
C VAL A 250 -12.72 -0.95 11.03
N LEU A 251 -12.18 -1.26 9.85
CA LEU A 251 -11.81 -2.62 9.44
C LEU A 251 -10.35 -2.72 9.00
N ALA A 252 -9.76 -3.88 9.28
CA ALA A 252 -8.40 -4.24 8.90
C ALA A 252 -8.44 -5.53 8.05
N PRO A 253 -8.87 -5.48 6.79
CA PRO A 253 -9.01 -6.66 5.94
C PRO A 253 -7.70 -7.06 5.24
N GLY A 254 -6.55 -6.54 5.64
CA GLY A 254 -5.27 -6.88 5.03
C GLY A 254 -4.80 -8.31 5.34
N PRO A 255 -3.68 -8.76 4.74
CA PRO A 255 -2.98 -8.09 3.66
C PRO A 255 -3.73 -8.19 2.33
N LEU A 256 -4.11 -7.04 1.74
CA LEU A 256 -4.98 -7.00 0.55
C LEU A 256 -4.36 -7.71 -0.67
N HIS A 257 -3.04 -7.70 -0.80
CA HIS A 257 -2.34 -8.38 -1.90
C HIS A 257 -2.48 -9.90 -1.88
N LYS A 258 -2.81 -10.51 -0.72
CA LYS A 258 -3.08 -11.95 -0.63
C LYS A 258 -4.56 -12.31 -0.83
N LEU A 259 -5.46 -11.33 -0.69
CA LEU A 259 -6.90 -11.48 -0.95
C LEU A 259 -7.26 -11.27 -2.41
N SER A 260 -6.49 -10.44 -3.11
CA SER A 260 -6.66 -10.28 -4.55
C SER A 260 -6.34 -11.58 -5.27
N SER A 261 -7.20 -11.96 -6.22
CA SER A 261 -6.98 -13.09 -7.10
C SER A 261 -6.10 -12.75 -8.31
N LYS A 262 -5.70 -11.48 -8.47
CA LYS A 262 -4.94 -10.98 -9.61
C LYS A 262 -3.67 -10.25 -9.14
N ASN A 263 -2.51 -10.83 -9.45
CA ASN A 263 -1.21 -10.32 -9.00
C ASN A 263 -0.53 -9.33 -10.00
N THR A 264 -1.00 -9.20 -11.24
CA THR A 264 -0.15 -8.73 -12.36
C THR A 264 -0.57 -7.44 -13.08
N ALA A 265 -1.60 -6.73 -12.62
CA ALA A 265 -2.26 -5.68 -13.41
C ALA A 265 -2.31 -4.27 -12.79
N SER A 266 -1.49 -3.98 -11.77
CA SER A 266 -1.46 -2.66 -11.10
C SER A 266 -0.11 -1.92 -11.19
N SER A 267 0.92 -2.54 -11.79
CA SER A 267 2.27 -1.95 -11.95
C SER A 267 2.27 -0.78 -12.93
N LEU A 268 2.83 0.38 -12.57
CA LEU A 268 3.01 1.52 -13.50
C LEU A 268 4.18 1.31 -14.46
N LEU A 269 5.09 0.38 -14.15
CA LEU A 269 6.27 0.05 -14.93
C LEU A 269 6.18 -1.40 -15.43
N ASP A 270 6.79 -1.69 -16.57
CA ASP A 270 6.85 -3.04 -17.12
C ASP A 270 7.77 -3.93 -16.27
N GLU A 271 7.25 -5.08 -15.86
CA GLU A 271 7.94 -6.02 -14.98
C GLU A 271 8.87 -6.96 -15.77
N ASP A 272 10.11 -7.10 -15.30
CA ASP A 272 11.05 -8.10 -15.84
C ASP A 272 10.82 -9.45 -15.15
N CYS A 273 9.94 -10.27 -15.74
CA CYS A 273 9.66 -11.63 -15.27
C CYS A 273 10.82 -12.61 -15.53
N ASP A 274 11.85 -12.27 -16.33
CA ASP A 274 13.03 -13.12 -16.51
C ASP A 274 13.90 -13.16 -15.24
N CYS A 275 13.63 -12.30 -14.26
CA CYS A 275 14.24 -12.43 -12.94
C CYS A 275 13.81 -13.71 -12.21
N ILE A 276 12.59 -14.21 -12.43
CA ILE A 276 12.10 -15.46 -11.83
C ILE A 276 12.91 -16.66 -12.35
N LYS A 277 13.15 -16.73 -13.67
CA LYS A 277 13.99 -17.78 -14.28
C LYS A 277 15.43 -17.77 -13.75
N TRP A 278 15.93 -16.60 -13.35
CA TRP A 278 17.24 -16.49 -12.71
C TRP A 278 17.19 -17.00 -11.27
N LEU A 279 16.15 -16.63 -10.51
CA LEU A 279 15.93 -17.12 -9.14
C LEU A 279 15.76 -18.64 -9.08
N ASP A 280 15.15 -19.26 -10.09
CA ASP A 280 14.99 -20.72 -10.19
C ASP A 280 16.31 -21.49 -10.17
N LYS A 281 17.41 -20.85 -10.59
CA LYS A 281 18.74 -21.47 -10.62
C LYS A 281 19.49 -21.31 -9.30
N GLN A 282 18.94 -20.54 -8.35
CA GLN A 282 19.60 -20.23 -7.08
C GLN A 282 19.19 -21.22 -5.98
N PRO A 283 20.10 -21.55 -5.04
CA PRO A 283 19.76 -22.36 -3.87
C PRO A 283 18.65 -21.72 -3.02
N PRO A 284 17.85 -22.52 -2.30
CA PRO A 284 16.83 -22.00 -1.38
C PRO A 284 17.43 -21.02 -0.35
N LYS A 285 16.71 -19.92 -0.08
CA LYS A 285 17.06 -18.89 0.92
C LYS A 285 18.48 -18.31 0.78
N SER A 286 19.05 -18.30 -0.42
CA SER A 286 20.41 -17.81 -0.68
C SER A 286 20.47 -16.39 -1.24
N VAL A 287 19.39 -15.91 -1.86
CA VAL A 287 19.35 -14.64 -2.58
C VAL A 287 18.90 -13.51 -1.67
N LEU A 288 19.64 -12.40 -1.67
CA LEU A 288 19.19 -11.12 -1.15
C LEU A 288 18.40 -10.37 -2.24
N TYR A 289 17.13 -10.08 -1.99
CA TYR A 289 16.37 -9.16 -2.83
C TYR A 289 16.59 -7.72 -2.34
N VAL A 290 16.79 -6.77 -3.26
CA VAL A 290 17.08 -5.36 -2.94
C VAL A 290 16.14 -4.46 -3.75
N SER A 291 15.30 -3.69 -3.06
CA SER A 291 14.39 -2.72 -3.68
C SER A 291 14.01 -1.61 -2.72
N PHE A 292 14.21 -0.36 -3.13
CA PHE A 292 13.88 0.83 -2.33
C PHE A 292 12.50 1.43 -2.65
N GLY A 293 11.63 0.69 -3.35
CA GLY A 293 10.27 1.16 -3.69
C GLY A 293 10.25 2.20 -4.82
N SER A 294 9.09 2.70 -5.21
CA SER A 294 8.89 3.43 -6.47
C SER A 294 9.34 4.90 -6.49
N LEU A 295 9.59 5.51 -5.33
CA LEU A 295 9.88 6.95 -5.20
C LEU A 295 11.27 7.25 -4.62
N ALA A 296 11.90 6.27 -3.96
CA ALA A 296 13.22 6.42 -3.37
C ALA A 296 14.30 6.64 -4.42
N SER A 297 15.22 7.56 -4.15
CA SER A 297 16.44 7.71 -4.93
C SER A 297 17.66 7.69 -4.01
N LEU A 298 18.79 7.24 -4.55
CA LEU A 298 20.11 7.29 -3.94
C LEU A 298 20.88 8.45 -4.57
N ASP A 299 21.82 9.03 -3.84
CA ASP A 299 22.85 9.83 -4.51
C ASP A 299 23.92 8.92 -5.18
N PRO A 300 24.75 9.46 -6.10
CA PRO A 300 25.74 8.65 -6.81
C PRO A 300 26.76 7.95 -5.91
N ASN A 301 27.11 8.54 -4.76
CA ASN A 301 28.07 7.93 -3.82
C ASN A 301 27.41 6.79 -3.05
N GLU A 302 26.18 6.99 -2.56
CA GLU A 302 25.39 5.91 -1.95
C GLU A 302 25.23 4.73 -2.94
N PHE A 303 24.92 5.02 -4.21
CA PHE A 303 24.79 3.98 -5.24
C PHE A 303 26.09 3.19 -5.43
N LEU A 304 27.24 3.87 -5.45
CA LEU A 304 28.56 3.26 -5.52
C LEU A 304 28.84 2.32 -4.33
N GLU A 305 28.54 2.79 -3.11
CA GLU A 305 28.76 2.02 -1.89
C GLU A 305 27.82 0.81 -1.81
N VAL A 306 26.56 0.96 -2.22
CA VAL A 306 25.60 -0.17 -2.35
C VAL A 306 26.11 -1.21 -3.33
N ALA A 307 26.54 -0.79 -4.53
CA ALA A 307 27.04 -1.71 -5.55
C ALA A 307 28.24 -2.51 -5.02
N TRP A 308 29.23 -1.86 -4.42
CA TRP A 308 30.40 -2.56 -3.88
C TRP A 308 30.07 -3.39 -2.64
N GLY A 309 29.20 -2.93 -1.74
CA GLY A 309 28.77 -3.70 -0.58
C GLY A 309 28.03 -4.98 -0.96
N LEU A 310 27.20 -4.94 -2.00
CA LEU A 310 26.57 -6.13 -2.58
C LEU A 310 27.62 -7.08 -3.17
N ALA A 311 28.56 -6.54 -3.96
CA ALA A 311 29.60 -7.34 -4.60
C ALA A 311 30.51 -8.05 -3.58
N THR A 312 30.96 -7.35 -2.53
CA THR A 312 31.86 -7.91 -1.51
C THR A 312 31.17 -8.82 -0.50
N SER A 313 29.85 -8.72 -0.34
CA SER A 313 29.08 -9.64 0.52
C SER A 313 29.21 -11.11 0.10
N GLY A 314 29.50 -11.38 -1.16
CA GLY A 314 29.61 -12.74 -1.70
C GLY A 314 28.26 -13.43 -1.96
N HIS A 315 27.15 -12.92 -1.42
CA HIS A 315 25.82 -13.50 -1.60
C HIS A 315 25.26 -13.26 -3.01
N PRO A 316 24.47 -14.21 -3.55
CA PRO A 316 23.62 -13.92 -4.70
C PRO A 316 22.63 -12.81 -4.37
N PHE A 317 22.39 -11.89 -5.32
CA PHE A 317 21.43 -10.81 -5.12
C PHE A 317 20.63 -10.49 -6.38
N LEU A 318 19.39 -10.06 -6.17
CA LEU A 318 18.53 -9.45 -7.18
C LEU A 318 18.26 -8.00 -6.79
N TRP A 319 18.75 -7.05 -7.57
CA TRP A 319 18.65 -5.63 -7.27
C TRP A 319 17.77 -4.89 -8.29
N VAL A 320 16.77 -4.16 -7.80
CA VAL A 320 15.93 -3.27 -8.61
C VAL A 320 16.55 -1.88 -8.66
N VAL A 321 16.93 -1.43 -9.86
CA VAL A 321 17.47 -0.11 -10.14
C VAL A 321 16.67 0.53 -11.25
N ARG A 322 15.79 1.49 -10.90
CA ARG A 322 15.01 2.23 -11.90
C ARG A 322 15.86 3.30 -12.58
N PRO A 323 15.48 3.76 -13.78
CA PRO A 323 16.18 4.85 -14.46
C PRO A 323 16.38 6.12 -13.62
N ASP A 324 15.41 6.45 -12.76
CA ASP A 324 15.37 7.62 -11.88
C ASP A 324 15.89 7.34 -10.45
N SER A 325 16.42 6.15 -10.18
CA SER A 325 16.86 5.76 -8.82
C SER A 325 18.15 6.44 -8.37
N VAL A 326 18.88 7.13 -9.26
CA VAL A 326 20.12 7.83 -8.93
C VAL A 326 20.00 9.31 -9.27
N ARG A 327 20.13 10.17 -8.25
CA ARG A 327 19.95 11.62 -8.41
C ARG A 327 21.01 12.20 -9.35
N GLY A 328 20.55 12.94 -10.36
CA GLY A 328 21.41 13.67 -11.29
C GLY A 328 22.06 12.83 -12.39
N LEU A 329 21.63 11.57 -12.59
CA LEU A 329 22.13 10.70 -13.65
C LEU A 329 20.98 10.11 -14.47
N ASP A 330 21.10 10.13 -15.79
CA ASP A 330 20.17 9.47 -16.73
C ASP A 330 20.45 7.96 -16.82
N GLY A 331 20.31 7.27 -15.70
CA GLY A 331 20.47 5.82 -15.57
C GLY A 331 21.70 5.37 -14.77
N PRO A 332 21.75 4.08 -14.40
CA PRO A 332 22.82 3.56 -13.56
C PRO A 332 24.10 3.36 -14.38
N GLY A 333 25.03 4.32 -14.28
CA GLY A 333 26.43 4.05 -14.57
C GLY A 333 27.01 3.17 -13.46
N PHE A 334 27.02 1.85 -13.63
CA PHE A 334 27.65 0.96 -12.65
C PHE A 334 29.16 1.25 -12.56
N PRO A 335 29.76 1.09 -11.36
CA PRO A 335 31.19 1.33 -11.21
C PRO A 335 32.01 0.33 -12.02
N ASN A 336 33.15 0.79 -12.54
CA ASN A 336 34.06 -0.03 -13.32
C ASN A 336 34.39 -1.35 -12.60
N GLY A 337 34.18 -2.47 -13.29
CA GLY A 337 34.45 -3.81 -12.77
C GLY A 337 33.34 -4.42 -11.92
N PHE A 338 32.24 -3.72 -11.64
CA PHE A 338 31.11 -4.26 -10.89
C PHE A 338 30.49 -5.49 -11.55
N GLU A 339 30.20 -5.41 -12.85
CA GLU A 339 29.55 -6.49 -13.60
C GLU A 339 30.39 -7.77 -13.57
N ALA A 340 31.71 -7.64 -13.77
CA ALA A 340 32.65 -8.76 -13.65
C ALA A 340 32.74 -9.29 -12.22
N ALA A 341 32.70 -8.41 -11.21
CA ALA A 341 32.77 -8.83 -9.81
C ALA A 341 31.53 -9.64 -9.37
N VAL A 342 30.37 -9.41 -9.98
CA VAL A 342 29.10 -10.06 -9.62
C VAL A 342 28.62 -11.10 -10.62
N GLU A 343 29.44 -11.43 -11.63
CA GLU A 343 29.09 -12.37 -12.67
C GLU A 343 28.57 -13.70 -12.09
N GLY A 344 27.41 -14.15 -12.57
CA GLY A 344 26.73 -15.37 -12.10
C GLY A 344 26.03 -15.27 -10.73
N ARG A 345 26.29 -14.23 -9.92
CA ARG A 345 25.72 -14.05 -8.57
C ARG A 345 24.78 -12.86 -8.44
N GLY A 346 25.01 -11.80 -9.20
CA GLY A 346 24.16 -10.60 -9.22
C GLY A 346 23.26 -10.59 -10.44
N LYS A 347 21.98 -10.22 -10.24
CA LYS A 347 21.09 -9.79 -11.32
C LYS A 347 20.56 -8.40 -10.99
N VAL A 348 20.71 -7.46 -11.91
CA VAL A 348 20.17 -6.10 -11.78
C VAL A 348 19.10 -5.89 -12.83
N ILE A 349 17.93 -5.40 -12.41
CA ILE A 349 16.75 -5.20 -13.28
C ILE A 349 16.11 -3.84 -13.00
N ARG A 350 15.29 -3.36 -13.94
CA ARG A 350 14.61 -2.06 -13.79
C ARG A 350 13.40 -2.13 -12.87
N TRP A 351 12.62 -3.19 -12.98
CA TRP A 351 11.41 -3.38 -12.20
C TRP A 351 11.10 -4.87 -12.06
N ALA A 352 10.68 -5.29 -10.86
CA ALA A 352 10.47 -6.68 -10.51
C ALA A 352 8.97 -6.98 -10.31
N PRO A 353 8.50 -8.20 -10.65
CA PRO A 353 7.25 -8.74 -10.09
C PRO A 353 7.47 -9.08 -8.61
N GLN A 354 7.55 -8.05 -7.76
CA GLN A 354 8.07 -8.14 -6.39
C GLN A 354 7.36 -9.19 -5.53
N GLN A 355 6.04 -9.33 -5.67
CA GLN A 355 5.28 -10.34 -4.93
C GLN A 355 5.72 -11.76 -5.29
N GLU A 356 5.98 -12.04 -6.57
CA GLU A 356 6.51 -13.33 -7.02
C GLU A 356 7.94 -13.55 -6.56
N VAL A 357 8.77 -12.49 -6.59
CA VAL A 357 10.15 -12.54 -6.09
C VAL A 357 10.18 -12.88 -4.60
N LEU A 358 9.42 -12.18 -3.77
CA LEU A 358 9.39 -12.41 -2.32
C LEU A 358 8.80 -13.79 -1.97
N ALA A 359 7.87 -14.30 -2.77
CA ALA A 359 7.33 -15.66 -2.61
C ALA A 359 8.29 -16.75 -3.10
N HIS A 360 9.34 -16.40 -3.84
CA HIS A 360 10.23 -17.37 -4.46
C HIS A 360 11.15 -18.05 -3.44
N ARG A 361 11.27 -19.39 -3.51
CA ARG A 361 12.04 -20.23 -2.58
C ARG A 361 13.51 -19.79 -2.36
N ALA A 362 14.10 -19.15 -3.37
CA ALA A 362 15.50 -18.73 -3.35
C ALA A 362 15.74 -17.47 -2.51
N VAL A 363 14.71 -16.63 -2.30
CA VAL A 363 14.86 -15.39 -1.55
C VAL A 363 15.02 -15.70 -0.06
N GLY A 364 16.15 -15.26 0.49
CA GLY A 364 16.53 -15.43 1.90
C GLY A 364 16.50 -14.13 2.69
N GLY A 365 16.44 -12.98 2.05
CA GLY A 365 16.39 -11.69 2.75
C GLY A 365 15.94 -10.59 1.83
N PHE A 366 15.43 -9.51 2.42
CA PHE A 366 14.97 -8.35 1.69
C PHE A 366 15.59 -7.07 2.23
N TRP A 367 16.40 -6.40 1.43
CA TRP A 367 16.85 -5.05 1.73
C TRP A 367 15.89 -4.03 1.13
N THR A 368 15.20 -3.31 2.00
CA THR A 368 14.04 -2.48 1.64
C THR A 368 14.08 -1.10 2.28
N HIS A 369 13.47 -0.13 1.61
CA HIS A 369 13.11 1.15 2.21
C HIS A 369 12.01 1.05 3.29
N ASN A 370 11.35 -0.11 3.39
CA ASN A 370 10.32 -0.40 4.38
C ASN A 370 9.03 0.45 4.26
N GLY A 371 8.65 0.79 3.02
CA GLY A 371 7.30 1.25 2.71
C GLY A 371 6.27 0.14 2.94
N TRP A 372 5.06 0.52 3.37
CA TRP A 372 4.12 -0.40 3.99
C TRP A 372 3.73 -1.63 3.16
N ASN A 373 3.47 -1.46 1.85
CA ASN A 373 3.12 -2.60 0.99
C ASN A 373 4.25 -3.64 0.95
N SER A 374 5.50 -3.20 0.79
CA SER A 374 6.66 -4.09 0.73
C SER A 374 6.94 -4.77 2.06
N THR A 375 6.68 -4.08 3.18
CA THR A 375 6.74 -4.68 4.53
C THR A 375 5.71 -5.80 4.68
N LEU A 376 4.46 -5.57 4.27
CA LEU A 376 3.41 -6.60 4.30
C LEU A 376 3.71 -7.77 3.36
N GLU A 377 4.23 -7.51 2.16
CA GLU A 377 4.63 -8.56 1.21
C GLU A 377 5.75 -9.44 1.79
N SER A 378 6.77 -8.83 2.41
CA SER A 378 7.87 -9.56 3.07
C SER A 378 7.38 -10.42 4.24
N ILE A 379 6.52 -9.84 5.10
CA ILE A 379 5.91 -10.54 6.24
C ILE A 379 5.04 -11.70 5.75
N SER A 380 4.25 -11.49 4.71
CA SER A 380 3.37 -12.50 4.12
C SER A 380 4.14 -13.68 3.54
N GLU A 381 5.42 -13.48 3.19
CA GLU A 381 6.28 -14.54 2.67
C GLU A 381 7.31 -15.08 3.66
N GLY A 382 7.40 -14.51 4.85
CA GLY A 382 8.32 -14.96 5.90
C GLY A 382 9.78 -14.62 5.59
N VAL A 383 10.01 -13.50 4.88
CA VAL A 383 11.34 -13.02 4.48
C VAL A 383 11.79 -11.93 5.48
N PRO A 384 12.94 -12.09 6.15
CA PRO A 384 13.46 -11.08 7.07
C PRO A 384 14.09 -9.90 6.32
N MET A 385 14.15 -8.75 6.98
CA MET A 385 14.47 -7.47 6.33
C MET A 385 15.73 -6.77 6.85
N ILE A 386 16.49 -6.16 5.94
CA ILE A 386 17.36 -5.02 6.24
C ILE A 386 16.59 -3.77 5.84
N CYS A 387 16.42 -2.83 6.77
CA CYS A 387 15.63 -1.62 6.56
C CYS A 387 16.54 -0.41 6.32
N ARG A 388 16.27 0.35 5.26
CA ARG A 388 16.89 1.65 4.97
C ARG A 388 15.79 2.68 4.72
N PRO A 389 15.09 3.16 5.78
CA PRO A 389 14.05 4.15 5.60
C PRO A 389 14.60 5.46 5.04
N GLN A 390 13.79 6.17 4.27
CA GLN A 390 14.15 7.44 3.64
C GLN A 390 13.17 8.57 3.98
N PHE A 391 11.85 8.32 3.95
CA PHE A 391 10.85 9.37 4.16
C PHE A 391 9.48 8.82 4.59
N ALA A 392 8.54 9.73 4.85
CA ALA A 392 7.15 9.42 5.18
C ALA A 392 7.01 8.46 6.38
N ASP A 393 6.33 7.33 6.21
CA ASP A 393 6.04 6.33 7.22
C ASP A 393 7.16 5.30 7.43
N GLN A 394 8.21 5.34 6.60
CA GLN A 394 9.22 4.28 6.54
C GLN A 394 10.03 4.13 7.84
N MET A 395 10.36 5.25 8.51
CA MET A 395 11.07 5.24 9.79
C MET A 395 10.24 4.56 10.87
N MET A 396 8.93 4.84 10.88
CA MET A 396 7.98 4.22 11.79
C MET A 396 7.83 2.72 11.53
N ASN A 397 7.60 2.34 10.27
CA ASN A 397 7.50 0.94 9.88
C ASN A 397 8.78 0.19 10.27
N THR A 398 9.95 0.82 10.09
CA THR A 398 11.26 0.22 10.41
C THR A 398 11.37 -0.05 11.90
N ARG A 399 10.91 0.89 12.73
CA ARG A 399 10.88 0.75 14.18
C ARG A 399 10.01 -0.42 14.63
N TYR A 400 8.85 -0.64 14.00
CA TYR A 400 7.98 -1.78 14.28
C TYR A 400 8.60 -3.11 13.83
N VAL A 401 9.21 -3.14 12.64
CA VAL A 401 9.96 -4.30 12.13
C VAL A 401 11.05 -4.73 13.11
N GLU A 402 11.78 -3.76 13.67
CA GLU A 402 12.89 -4.01 14.58
C GLU A 402 12.43 -4.35 16.01
N LYS A 403 11.56 -3.54 16.61
CA LYS A 403 11.27 -3.60 18.05
C LYS A 403 9.99 -4.33 18.42
N THR A 404 9.01 -4.39 17.53
CA THR A 404 7.73 -5.05 17.81
C THR A 404 7.72 -6.45 17.25
N TRP A 405 8.11 -6.60 15.98
CA TRP A 405 8.03 -7.88 15.26
C TRP A 405 9.35 -8.66 15.28
N GLY A 406 10.49 -7.96 15.38
CA GLY A 406 11.82 -8.57 15.38
C GLY A 406 12.16 -9.29 14.08
N VAL A 407 11.56 -8.91 12.96
CA VAL A 407 11.72 -9.57 11.64
C VAL A 407 12.74 -8.85 10.75
N GLY A 408 13.49 -7.91 11.30
CA GLY A 408 14.51 -7.17 10.59
C GLY A 408 15.21 -6.15 11.47
N PHE A 409 16.10 -5.36 10.87
CA PHE A 409 16.82 -4.29 11.56
C PHE A 409 17.16 -3.14 10.61
N GLU A 410 17.36 -1.96 11.18
CA GLU A 410 17.77 -0.77 10.44
C GLU A 410 19.27 -0.79 10.14
N LEU A 411 19.64 -0.53 8.89
CA LEU A 411 21.00 -0.15 8.53
C LEU A 411 21.15 1.37 8.71
N GLU A 412 21.57 1.76 9.91
CA GLU A 412 21.66 3.17 10.32
C GLU A 412 22.89 3.89 9.75
N GLY A 413 22.72 5.20 9.51
CA GLY A 413 23.78 6.12 9.11
C GLY A 413 24.14 6.04 7.62
N GLU A 414 25.30 6.60 7.29
CA GLU A 414 25.82 6.63 5.92
C GLU A 414 26.02 5.21 5.36
N LEU A 415 25.63 5.03 4.10
CA LEU A 415 25.80 3.77 3.37
C LEU A 415 27.27 3.62 2.98
N GLU A 416 28.01 2.88 3.79
CA GLU A 416 29.39 2.47 3.50
C GLU A 416 29.40 0.99 3.12
N ARG A 417 30.12 0.62 2.06
CA ARG A 417 30.18 -0.77 1.55
C ARG A 417 30.50 -1.81 2.63
N GLY A 418 31.37 -1.46 3.58
CA GLY A 418 31.73 -2.34 4.69
C GLY A 418 30.62 -2.52 5.72
N LYS A 419 29.78 -1.49 5.95
CA LYS A 419 28.58 -1.61 6.78
C LYS A 419 27.51 -2.43 6.08
N ILE A 420 27.34 -2.21 4.78
CA ILE A 420 26.41 -2.95 3.92
C ILE A 420 26.76 -4.44 3.90
N GLU A 421 28.02 -4.79 3.63
CA GLU A 421 28.50 -6.17 3.67
C GLU A 421 28.18 -6.83 5.03
N LYS A 422 28.52 -6.17 6.14
CA LYS A 422 28.25 -6.70 7.49
C LYS A 422 26.76 -6.90 7.74
N ALA A 423 25.91 -5.96 7.30
CA ALA A 423 24.46 -6.10 7.44
C ALA A 423 23.93 -7.29 6.64
N ILE A 424 24.44 -7.51 5.42
CA ILE A 424 24.05 -8.65 4.59
C ILE A 424 24.46 -9.96 5.28
N ARG A 425 25.72 -10.07 5.76
CA ARG A 425 26.19 -11.26 6.49
C ARG A 425 25.38 -11.53 7.75
N LYS A 426 25.09 -10.49 8.54
CA LYS A 426 24.23 -10.58 9.73
C LYS A 426 22.86 -11.18 9.43
N LEU A 427 22.21 -10.72 8.35
CA LEU A 427 20.88 -11.22 7.97
C LEU A 427 20.94 -12.65 7.40
N MET A 428 21.95 -12.94 6.58
CA MET A 428 21.98 -14.13 5.72
C MET A 428 22.74 -15.32 6.33
N GLU A 429 23.74 -15.06 7.18
CA GLU A 429 24.69 -16.08 7.68
C GLU A 429 24.63 -16.24 9.22
N GLU A 430 24.37 -15.16 9.95
CA GLU A 430 24.48 -15.16 11.41
C GLU A 430 23.22 -15.64 12.15
N ARG A 431 23.38 -16.02 13.42
CA ARG A 431 22.29 -16.47 14.30
C ARG A 431 21.17 -15.45 14.41
N GLU A 432 21.49 -14.17 14.49
CA GLU A 432 20.50 -13.10 14.60
C GLU A 432 19.56 -13.07 13.38
N GLY A 433 20.09 -13.26 12.17
CA GLY A 433 19.31 -13.38 10.95
C GLY A 433 18.43 -14.63 10.91
N ALA A 434 18.92 -15.76 11.45
CA ALA A 434 18.11 -16.97 11.61
C ALA A 434 16.92 -16.76 12.56
N GLU A 435 17.12 -16.09 13.70
CA GLU A 435 16.04 -15.76 14.64
C GLU A 435 15.00 -14.81 14.03
N MET A 436 15.44 -13.81 13.23
CA MET A 436 14.53 -12.93 12.50
C MET A 436 13.69 -13.70 11.49
N ARG A 437 14.28 -14.69 10.82
CA ARG A 437 13.59 -15.56 9.86
C ARG A 437 12.55 -16.46 10.54
N GLU A 438 12.84 -17.00 11.72
CA GLU A 438 11.87 -17.76 12.51
C GLU A 438 10.66 -16.90 12.87
N ARG A 439 10.89 -15.68 13.40
CA ARG A 439 9.81 -14.72 13.69
C ARG A 439 9.04 -14.31 12.42
N ALA A 440 9.71 -14.14 11.28
CA ALA A 440 9.05 -13.86 10.01
C ALA A 440 8.13 -15.02 9.58
N MET A 441 8.54 -16.27 9.82
CA MET A 441 7.71 -17.44 9.56
C MET A 441 6.50 -17.53 10.50
N GLU A 442 6.64 -17.15 11.77
CA GLU A 442 5.49 -17.03 12.70
C GLU A 442 4.47 -16.02 12.20
N LEU A 443 4.92 -14.85 11.72
CA LEU A 443 4.00 -13.87 11.14
C LEU A 443 3.37 -14.35 9.84
N LYS A 444 4.11 -15.08 8.99
CA LYS A 444 3.56 -15.75 7.80
C LYS A 444 2.43 -16.71 8.17
N MET A 445 2.58 -17.47 9.26
CA MET A 445 1.51 -18.35 9.75
C MET A 445 0.28 -17.55 10.19
N LYS A 446 0.45 -16.42 10.88
CA LYS A 446 -0.66 -15.52 11.24
C LYS A 446 -1.37 -14.95 10.00
N VAL A 447 -0.62 -14.63 8.95
CA VAL A 447 -1.19 -14.22 7.66
C VAL A 447 -2.02 -15.36 7.06
N ALA A 448 -1.51 -16.59 7.03
CA ALA A 448 -2.28 -17.73 6.54
C ALA A 448 -3.57 -17.95 7.36
N ASP A 449 -3.50 -17.77 8.68
CA ASP A 449 -4.65 -17.91 9.58
C ASP A 449 -5.73 -16.83 9.38
N CYS A 450 -5.37 -15.59 9.07
CA CYS A 450 -6.38 -14.55 8.84
C CYS A 450 -7.07 -14.66 7.48
N LEU A 451 -6.43 -15.34 6.51
CA LEU A 451 -6.92 -15.51 5.14
C LEU A 451 -7.74 -16.79 4.92
N LYS A 452 -7.68 -17.77 5.84
CA LYS A 452 -8.48 -19.01 5.70
C LYS A 452 -9.98 -18.71 5.73
N PRO A 453 -10.85 -19.62 5.24
CA PRO A 453 -12.29 -19.46 5.35
C PRO A 453 -12.71 -19.21 6.82
N GLY A 454 -13.41 -18.10 7.06
CA GLY A 454 -13.77 -17.66 8.42
C GLY A 454 -12.65 -16.98 9.21
N GLY A 455 -11.50 -16.71 8.59
CA GLY A 455 -10.42 -15.90 9.15
C GLY A 455 -10.79 -14.43 9.28
N SER A 456 -10.03 -13.67 10.08
CA SER A 456 -10.37 -12.29 10.42
C SER A 456 -10.43 -11.36 9.21
N SER A 457 -9.56 -11.54 8.21
CA SER A 457 -9.51 -10.69 7.02
C SER A 457 -10.69 -10.97 6.08
N GLU A 458 -11.02 -12.25 5.88
CA GLU A 458 -12.23 -12.68 5.16
C GLU A 458 -13.52 -12.13 5.81
N ILE A 459 -13.63 -12.25 7.14
CA ILE A 459 -14.75 -11.68 7.91
C ILE A 459 -14.81 -10.16 7.77
N ALA A 460 -13.66 -9.48 7.80
CA ALA A 460 -13.60 -8.03 7.63
C ALA A 460 -14.09 -7.60 6.23
N ILE A 461 -13.72 -8.31 5.17
CA ILE A 461 -14.24 -8.08 3.83
C ILE A 461 -15.75 -8.30 3.77
N ASP A 462 -16.27 -9.39 4.34
CA ASP A 462 -17.71 -9.66 4.32
C ASP A 462 -18.50 -8.62 5.14
N LYS A 463 -17.91 -8.08 6.22
CA LYS A 463 -18.47 -6.94 6.95
C LYS A 463 -18.45 -5.67 6.09
N LEU A 464 -17.36 -5.39 5.38
CA LEU A 464 -17.25 -4.24 4.47
C LEU A 464 -18.30 -4.30 3.36
N VAL A 465 -18.47 -5.45 2.72
CA VAL A 465 -19.47 -5.64 1.65
C VAL A 465 -20.88 -5.42 2.20
N ARG A 466 -21.22 -6.02 3.36
CA ARG A 466 -22.53 -5.79 4.01
C ARG A 466 -22.75 -4.33 4.34
N HIS A 467 -21.74 -3.65 4.85
CA HIS A 467 -21.81 -2.22 5.14
C HIS A 467 -22.07 -1.40 3.87
N ILE A 468 -21.29 -1.63 2.79
CA ILE A 468 -21.51 -0.98 1.48
C ILE A 468 -22.92 -1.25 0.94
N LEU A 469 -23.45 -2.45 1.12
CA LEU A 469 -24.81 -2.80 0.70
C LEU A 469 -25.92 -2.18 1.58
N SER A 470 -25.57 -1.63 2.75
CA SER A 470 -26.50 -0.96 3.66
C SER A 470 -26.53 0.57 3.54
N LEU A 471 -25.48 1.16 2.93
CA LEU A 471 -25.41 2.60 2.62
C LEU A 471 -26.46 3.01 1.58
#